data_AF-A0AAD5LFQ1-F1
#
_entry.id   AF-A0AAD5LFQ1-F1
#
_cell.length_a   1.000
_cell.length_b   1.000
_cell.length_c   1.000
_cell.angle_alpha   90.00
_cell.angle_beta   90.00
_cell.angle_gamma   90.00
#
_symmetry.space_group_name_H-M   'P 1'
#
loop_
_entity.id
_entity.type
_entity.pdbx_description
1 polymer ?
#
loop_
_entity_poly.entity_id
_entity_poly.type
_entity_poly.pdbx_seq_one_letter_code
_entity_poly.pdbx_strand_id
1 'polypeptide(L)'
;MASHAQELVNASHRPFYWIFAGVGVVLLFYSSGYARKYRTTAAFVLPPFISICTIFDNSIMATTGLHDRSRTAVRAMLAFHACVVPLILVVCYELAYLVHKQKSVNFCGISFESGHRRILGRNALSTCQRFAVWLIGLALLVLNLITAYRWSDEDVEIQSLYELHGGSTTHAVLSVLPALVLVALSLYIGLQLWNYGTFYSYMVHATCFNPWIWMLVGSASLLAGYLMPTSVYALTSNAGELVMLATIVRMFREPES
;
A
#
# COMPACT_ATOMS: atom_id res chain seq x y z
N MET A 1 -2.45 18.22 30.09
CA MET A 1 -1.13 17.59 30.33
C MET A 1 -0.80 16.50 29.30
N ALA A 2 -1.72 15.58 28.97
CA ALA A 2 -1.50 14.59 27.91
C ALA A 2 -1.28 15.19 26.50
N SER A 3 -1.99 16.28 26.16
CA SER A 3 -1.82 16.99 24.89
C SER A 3 -0.40 17.54 24.69
N HIS A 4 0.16 18.23 25.69
CA HIS A 4 1.48 18.86 25.60
C HIS A 4 2.64 17.86 25.49
N ALA A 5 2.51 16.69 26.14
CA ALA A 5 3.49 15.60 26.01
C ALA A 5 3.44 14.96 24.61
N GLN A 6 2.24 14.81 24.03
CA GLN A 6 2.06 14.28 22.68
C GLN A 6 2.56 15.27 21.61
N GLU A 7 2.48 16.58 21.86
CA GLU A 7 3.08 17.62 21.01
C GLU A 7 4.61 17.58 20.99
N LEU A 8 5.26 17.39 22.14
CA LEU A 8 6.72 17.25 22.23
C LEU A 8 7.22 16.00 21.50
N VAL A 9 6.49 14.89 21.63
CA VAL A 9 6.79 13.64 20.91
C VAL A 9 6.64 13.83 19.39
N ASN A 10 5.57 14.49 18.94
CA ASN A 10 5.37 14.78 17.52
C ASN A 10 6.42 15.75 16.95
N ALA A 11 6.87 16.72 17.73
CA ALA A 11 7.96 17.62 17.33
C ALA A 11 9.29 16.86 17.17
N SER A 12 9.56 15.87 18.02
CA SER A 12 10.76 15.02 17.94
C SER A 12 10.79 14.12 16.69
N HIS A 13 9.64 13.81 16.09
CA HIS A 13 9.54 12.92 14.94
C HIS A 13 9.63 13.63 13.57
N ARG A 14 9.56 14.96 13.53
CA ARG A 14 9.69 15.78 12.31
C ARG A 14 10.88 15.43 11.39
N PRO A 15 12.11 15.19 11.89
CA PRO A 15 13.23 14.84 11.00
C PRO A 15 12.99 13.52 10.25
N PHE A 16 12.29 12.55 10.84
CA PHE A 16 12.01 11.29 10.17
C PHE A 16 11.05 11.47 8.99
N TYR A 17 10.05 12.34 9.11
CA TYR A 17 9.15 12.65 8.00
C TYR A 17 9.89 13.30 6.81
N TRP A 18 10.91 14.13 7.06
CA TRP A 18 11.78 14.62 5.98
C TRP A 18 12.58 13.51 5.30
N ILE A 19 13.10 12.55 6.08
CA ILE A 19 13.79 11.37 5.54
C ILE A 19 12.82 10.55 4.67
N PHE A 20 11.59 10.34 5.16
CA PHE A 20 10.54 9.62 4.45
C PHE A 20 10.14 10.31 3.14
N ALA A 21 9.99 11.63 3.13
CA ALA A 21 9.78 12.40 1.90
C ALA A 21 10.96 12.24 0.92
N GLY A 22 12.20 12.29 1.42
CA GLY A 22 13.40 12.06 0.61
C GLY A 22 13.46 10.67 -0.02
N VAL A 23 13.15 9.62 0.75
CA VAL A 23 13.02 8.25 0.24
C VAL A 23 11.91 8.16 -0.80
N GLY A 24 10.76 8.80 -0.54
CA GLY A 24 9.65 8.88 -1.50
C GLY A 24 10.07 9.50 -2.84
N VAL A 25 10.89 10.55 -2.85
CA VAL A 25 11.42 11.16 -4.08
C VAL A 25 12.30 10.19 -4.86
N VAL A 26 13.16 9.43 -4.17
CA VAL A 26 14.00 8.40 -4.80
C VAL A 26 13.12 7.30 -5.42
N LEU A 27 12.09 6.83 -4.71
CA LEU A 27 11.14 5.84 -5.22
C LEU A 27 10.32 6.37 -6.40
N LEU A 28 9.92 7.64 -6.38
CA LEU A 28 9.24 8.31 -7.49
C LEU A 28 10.11 8.32 -8.75
N PHE A 29 11.41 8.61 -8.60
CA PHE A 29 12.35 8.62 -9.74
C PHE A 29 12.43 7.23 -10.40
N TYR A 30 12.66 6.17 -9.61
CA TYR A 30 12.74 4.81 -10.13
C TYR A 30 11.40 4.34 -10.71
N SER A 31 10.29 4.51 -9.99
CA SER A 31 8.96 4.09 -10.45
C SER A 31 8.54 4.82 -11.72
N SER A 32 8.85 6.11 -11.86
CA SER A 32 8.57 6.89 -13.08
C SER A 32 9.36 6.37 -14.29
N GLY A 33 10.59 5.88 -14.08
CA GLY A 33 11.38 5.22 -15.11
C GLY A 33 10.66 4.00 -15.68
N TYR A 34 10.17 3.12 -14.80
CA TYR A 34 9.39 1.94 -15.19
C TYR A 34 8.02 2.30 -15.80
N ALA A 35 7.33 3.29 -15.25
CA ALA A 35 6.04 3.75 -15.75
C ALA A 35 6.14 4.28 -17.20
N ARG A 36 7.24 4.97 -17.54
CA ARG A 36 7.49 5.43 -18.91
C ARG A 36 7.64 4.27 -19.90
N LYS A 37 8.24 3.16 -19.46
CA LYS A 37 8.45 1.95 -20.27
C LYS A 37 7.15 1.13 -20.40
N TYR A 38 6.37 1.01 -19.32
CA TYR A 38 5.17 0.16 -19.24
C TYR A 38 3.87 0.96 -19.00
N ARG A 39 3.58 1.93 -19.87
CA ARG A 39 2.49 2.90 -19.69
C ARG A 39 1.07 2.32 -19.64
N THR A 40 0.85 1.11 -20.12
CA THR A 40 -0.48 0.49 -20.22
C THR A 40 -0.80 -0.44 -19.05
N THR A 41 0.15 -0.68 -18.15
CA THR A 41 0.02 -1.69 -17.10
C THR A 41 -0.06 -1.01 -15.73
N ALA A 42 -1.19 -1.20 -15.04
CA ALA A 42 -1.49 -0.54 -13.77
C ALA A 42 -0.40 -0.73 -12.70
N ALA A 43 0.23 -1.90 -12.64
CA ALA A 43 1.33 -2.21 -11.71
C ALA A 43 2.49 -1.19 -11.77
N PHE A 44 2.73 -0.58 -12.93
CA PHE A 44 3.83 0.38 -13.14
C PHE A 44 3.38 1.84 -13.13
N VAL A 45 2.10 2.11 -13.42
CA VAL A 45 1.54 3.48 -13.51
C VAL A 45 1.06 4.02 -12.17
N LEU A 46 0.51 3.16 -11.30
CA LEU A 46 0.04 3.56 -9.96
C LEU A 46 1.15 3.89 -8.95
N PRO A 47 2.30 3.19 -8.88
CA PRO A 47 3.37 3.46 -7.91
C PRO A 47 3.94 4.90 -7.94
N PRO A 48 4.15 5.55 -9.10
CA PRO A 48 4.50 6.97 -9.14
C PRO A 48 3.46 7.86 -8.44
N PHE A 49 2.17 7.58 -8.64
CA PHE A 49 1.10 8.32 -7.96
C PHE A 49 1.12 8.08 -6.45
N ILE A 50 1.29 6.83 -6.01
CA ILE A 50 1.45 6.50 -4.58
C ILE A 50 2.68 7.23 -4.00
N SER A 51 3.78 7.31 -4.76
CA SER A 51 4.99 8.04 -4.35
C SER A 51 4.71 9.54 -4.18
N ILE A 52 3.92 10.15 -5.07
CA ILE A 52 3.53 11.57 -4.94
C ILE A 52 2.66 11.78 -3.69
N CYS A 53 1.68 10.91 -3.45
CA CYS A 53 0.84 10.98 -2.25
C CYS A 53 1.67 10.87 -0.97
N THR A 54 2.59 9.91 -0.91
CA THR A 54 3.46 9.70 0.26
C THR A 54 4.46 10.84 0.46
N ILE A 55 5.04 11.41 -0.60
CA ILE A 55 5.89 12.62 -0.49
C ILE A 55 5.07 13.79 0.06
N PHE A 56 3.86 14.00 -0.46
CA PHE A 56 2.99 15.09 -0.01
C PHE A 56 2.63 14.93 1.47
N ASP A 57 2.21 13.73 1.88
CA ASP A 57 1.88 13.39 3.27
C ASP A 57 3.05 13.65 4.22
N ASN A 58 4.20 13.08 3.91
CA ASN A 58 5.40 13.25 4.73
C ASN A 58 5.90 14.70 4.76
N SER A 59 5.74 15.46 3.68
CA SER A 59 6.11 16.89 3.65
C SER A 59 5.21 17.71 4.57
N ILE A 60 3.90 17.51 4.53
CA ILE A 60 2.94 18.22 5.39
C ILE A 60 3.13 17.82 6.87
N MET A 61 3.35 16.54 7.16
CA MET A 61 3.67 16.05 8.51
C MET A 61 4.97 16.67 9.05
N ALA A 62 5.97 16.88 8.19
CA ALA A 62 7.24 17.50 8.58
C ALA A 62 7.14 19.01 8.82
N THR A 63 6.34 19.74 8.02
CA THR A 63 6.26 21.20 8.09
C THR A 63 5.26 21.71 9.12
N THR A 64 4.03 21.21 9.06
CA THR A 64 2.90 21.73 9.86
C THR A 64 2.48 20.77 10.95
N GLY A 65 2.75 19.48 10.76
CA GLY A 65 2.19 18.43 11.62
C GLY A 65 0.66 18.42 11.59
N LEU A 66 0.07 17.73 12.56
CA LEU A 66 -1.40 17.59 12.71
C LEU A 66 -2.04 18.69 13.57
N HIS A 67 -1.31 19.74 13.94
CA HIS A 67 -1.76 20.75 14.91
C HIS A 67 -2.91 21.63 14.41
N ASP A 68 -2.98 21.89 13.10
CA ASP A 68 -3.98 22.79 12.51
C ASP A 68 -4.74 22.09 11.37
N ARG A 69 -5.71 21.26 11.75
CA ARG A 69 -6.54 20.46 10.83
C ARG A 69 -7.51 21.31 9.99
N SER A 70 -7.67 22.58 10.34
CA SER A 70 -8.50 23.53 9.57
C SER A 70 -7.87 23.88 8.22
N ARG A 71 -6.55 23.73 8.08
CA ARG A 71 -5.82 24.06 6.86
C ARG A 71 -6.23 23.15 5.70
N THR A 72 -6.54 23.77 4.57
CA THR A 72 -6.84 23.08 3.31
C THR A 72 -5.75 22.09 2.89
N ALA A 73 -4.48 22.38 3.19
CA ALA A 73 -3.36 21.48 2.91
C ALA A 73 -3.45 20.16 3.69
N VAL A 74 -3.83 20.19 4.98
CA VAL A 74 -4.00 18.99 5.82
C VAL A 74 -5.23 18.18 5.39
N ARG A 75 -6.31 18.87 4.98
CA ARG A 75 -7.49 18.23 4.39
C ARG A 75 -7.16 17.49 3.10
N ALA A 76 -6.45 18.15 2.19
CA ALA A 76 -6.00 17.54 0.94
C ALA A 76 -5.08 16.35 1.22
N MET A 77 -4.15 16.49 2.16
CA MET A 77 -3.23 15.43 2.57
C MET A 77 -3.97 14.15 2.98
N LEU A 78 -4.99 14.27 3.83
CA LEU A 78 -5.75 13.13 4.31
C LEU A 78 -6.59 12.47 3.20
N ALA A 79 -7.13 13.26 2.27
CA ALA A 79 -7.81 12.73 1.09
C ALA A 79 -6.84 11.94 0.18
N PHE A 80 -5.62 12.43 -0.03
CA PHE A 80 -4.58 11.71 -0.79
C PHE A 80 -4.09 10.47 -0.05
N HIS A 81 -3.94 10.54 1.27
CA HIS A 81 -3.55 9.41 2.11
C HIS A 81 -4.60 8.29 2.07
N ALA A 82 -5.89 8.61 2.03
CA ALA A 82 -6.98 7.64 1.87
C ALA A 82 -6.83 6.76 0.61
N CYS A 83 -6.15 7.25 -0.43
CA CYS A 83 -5.86 6.52 -1.65
C CYS A 83 -4.65 5.59 -1.56
N VAL A 84 -3.74 5.78 -0.60
CA VAL A 84 -2.46 5.02 -0.54
C VAL A 84 -2.71 3.54 -0.32
N VAL A 85 -3.42 3.19 0.75
CA VAL A 85 -3.75 1.80 1.13
C VAL A 85 -4.43 1.00 -0.01
N PRO A 86 -5.55 1.47 -0.61
CA PRO A 86 -6.22 0.71 -1.67
C PRO A 86 -5.36 0.59 -2.93
N LEU A 87 -4.57 1.62 -3.26
CA LEU A 87 -3.70 1.57 -4.44
C LEU A 87 -2.51 0.63 -4.24
N ILE A 88 -1.91 0.58 -3.05
CA ILE A 88 -0.89 -0.43 -2.73
C ILE A 88 -1.44 -1.83 -2.95
N LEU A 89 -2.66 -2.13 -2.45
CA LEU A 89 -3.28 -3.45 -2.64
C LEU A 89 -3.42 -3.82 -4.12
N VAL A 90 -3.96 -2.90 -4.94
CA VAL A 90 -4.14 -3.12 -6.38
C VAL A 90 -2.79 -3.37 -7.05
N VAL A 91 -1.76 -2.59 -6.71
CA VAL A 91 -0.41 -2.76 -7.26
C VAL A 91 0.21 -4.10 -6.87
N CYS A 92 0.07 -4.54 -5.62
CA CYS A 92 0.57 -5.84 -5.15
C CYS A 92 -0.01 -6.97 -5.97
N TYR A 93 -1.32 -6.94 -6.15
CA TYR A 93 -2.04 -7.95 -6.90
C TYR A 93 -1.67 -7.93 -8.39
N GLU A 94 -1.65 -6.76 -9.03
CA GLU A 94 -1.29 -6.64 -10.45
C GLU A 94 0.15 -7.09 -10.70
N LEU A 95 1.09 -6.76 -9.81
CA LEU A 95 2.47 -7.19 -9.92
C LEU A 95 2.62 -8.71 -9.76
N ALA A 96 1.97 -9.29 -8.75
CA ALA A 96 1.97 -10.74 -8.56
C ALA A 96 1.31 -11.48 -9.73
N TYR A 97 0.22 -10.94 -10.27
CA TYR A 97 -0.45 -11.46 -11.45
C TYR A 97 0.48 -11.46 -12.67
N LEU A 98 1.25 -10.39 -12.90
CA LEU A 98 2.20 -10.33 -14.02
C LEU A 98 3.29 -11.40 -13.91
N VAL A 99 3.87 -11.56 -12.72
CA VAL A 99 4.91 -12.58 -12.46
C VAL A 99 4.37 -13.99 -12.77
N HIS A 100 3.20 -14.34 -12.22
CA HIS A 100 2.60 -15.65 -12.44
C HIS A 100 2.15 -15.86 -13.89
N LYS A 101 1.62 -14.82 -14.54
CA LYS A 101 1.22 -14.87 -15.95
C LYS A 101 2.41 -15.14 -16.87
N GLN A 102 3.54 -14.45 -16.66
CA GLN A 102 4.74 -14.61 -17.49
C GLN A 102 5.36 -15.99 -17.34
N LYS A 103 5.32 -16.55 -16.13
CA LYS A 103 5.89 -17.87 -15.84
C LYS A 103 4.87 -19.01 -16.03
N SER A 104 3.64 -18.69 -16.46
CA SER A 104 2.56 -19.65 -16.73
C SER A 104 2.23 -20.57 -15.55
N VAL A 105 2.35 -20.06 -14.32
CA VAL A 105 2.07 -20.83 -13.09
C VAL A 105 0.79 -20.37 -12.42
N ASN A 106 0.08 -21.32 -11.80
CA ASN A 106 -1.23 -21.09 -11.23
C ASN A 106 -1.21 -19.98 -10.16
N PHE A 107 -2.19 -19.08 -10.19
CA PHE A 107 -2.34 -17.98 -9.23
C PHE A 107 -3.79 -17.80 -8.82
N CYS A 108 -4.09 -17.85 -7.53
CA CYS A 108 -5.45 -17.68 -6.97
C CYS A 108 -6.52 -18.52 -7.68
N GLY A 109 -6.22 -19.78 -8.02
CA GLY A 109 -7.15 -20.69 -8.72
C GLY A 109 -7.19 -20.55 -10.25
N ILE A 110 -6.45 -19.59 -10.83
CA ILE A 110 -6.25 -19.51 -12.28
C ILE A 110 -5.11 -20.44 -12.66
N SER A 111 -5.35 -21.45 -13.52
CA SER A 111 -4.29 -22.24 -14.12
C SER A 111 -3.84 -21.66 -15.46
N PHE A 112 -2.55 -21.32 -15.59
CA PHE A 112 -1.98 -20.72 -16.79
C PHE A 112 -1.42 -21.74 -17.80
N GLU A 113 -1.68 -23.04 -17.60
CA GLU A 113 -1.24 -24.14 -18.49
C GLU A 113 -1.49 -23.87 -19.98
N SER A 114 -0.48 -24.19 -20.79
CA SER A 114 -0.39 -23.97 -22.24
C SER A 114 -1.18 -25.01 -23.06
N GLY A 115 -2.48 -25.12 -22.81
CA GLY A 115 -3.41 -25.97 -23.58
C GLY A 115 -4.32 -25.14 -24.50
N HIS A 116 -4.22 -25.32 -25.81
CA HIS A 116 -4.90 -24.53 -26.87
C HIS A 116 -6.45 -24.50 -26.84
N ARG A 117 -7.14 -25.23 -25.94
CA ARG A 117 -8.60 -25.43 -26.00
C ARG A 117 -9.46 -24.65 -25.00
N ARG A 118 -8.91 -23.82 -24.09
CA ARG A 118 -9.70 -23.09 -23.07
C ARG A 118 -9.44 -21.57 -22.99
N ILE A 119 -9.05 -20.96 -24.11
CA ILE A 119 -8.58 -19.56 -24.15
C ILE A 119 -9.69 -18.55 -23.78
N LEU A 120 -10.93 -18.77 -24.23
CA LEU A 120 -12.02 -17.79 -24.04
C LEU A 120 -12.50 -17.68 -22.58
N GLY A 121 -12.80 -18.81 -21.92
CA GLY A 121 -13.26 -18.83 -20.52
C GLY A 121 -12.17 -18.44 -19.51
N ARG A 122 -10.90 -18.72 -19.81
CA ARG A 122 -9.77 -18.33 -18.94
C ARG A 122 -9.51 -16.83 -18.95
N ASN A 123 -9.60 -16.20 -20.12
CA ASN A 123 -9.48 -14.75 -20.23
C ASN A 123 -10.59 -14.04 -19.46
N ALA A 124 -11.81 -14.57 -19.48
CA ALA A 124 -12.93 -14.05 -18.69
C ALA A 124 -12.68 -14.18 -17.18
N LEU A 125 -12.21 -15.34 -16.70
CA LEU A 125 -11.95 -15.57 -15.27
C LEU A 125 -10.80 -14.69 -14.73
N SER A 126 -9.71 -14.55 -15.50
CA SER A 126 -8.62 -13.64 -15.17
C SER A 126 -9.08 -12.18 -15.15
N THR A 127 -9.89 -11.76 -16.12
CA THR A 127 -10.45 -10.41 -16.17
C THR A 127 -11.39 -10.15 -15.00
N CYS A 128 -12.23 -11.13 -14.66
CA CYS A 128 -13.12 -11.08 -13.50
C CYS A 128 -12.34 -10.93 -12.19
N GLN A 129 -11.27 -11.70 -11.99
CA GLN A 129 -10.46 -11.61 -10.77
C GLN A 129 -9.75 -10.25 -10.66
N ARG A 130 -9.21 -9.71 -11.78
CA ARG A 130 -8.67 -8.35 -11.80
C ARG A 130 -9.74 -7.34 -11.44
N PHE A 131 -10.91 -7.42 -12.07
CA PHE A 131 -12.03 -6.53 -11.77
C PHE A 131 -12.48 -6.61 -10.30
N ALA A 132 -12.50 -7.82 -9.71
CA ALA A 132 -12.83 -8.02 -8.30
C ALA A 132 -11.85 -7.32 -7.36
N VAL A 133 -10.54 -7.39 -7.63
CA VAL A 133 -9.55 -6.68 -6.81
C VAL A 133 -9.65 -5.17 -6.97
N TRP A 134 -9.94 -4.69 -8.18
CA TRP A 134 -10.24 -3.26 -8.40
C TRP A 134 -11.50 -2.80 -7.65
N LEU A 135 -12.55 -3.63 -7.62
CA LEU A 135 -13.75 -3.36 -6.82
C LEU A 135 -13.45 -3.35 -5.33
N ILE A 136 -12.63 -4.28 -4.82
CA ILE A 136 -12.17 -4.28 -3.43
C ILE A 136 -11.39 -2.99 -3.14
N GLY A 137 -10.45 -2.61 -4.02
CA GLY A 137 -9.71 -1.36 -3.90
C GLY A 137 -10.62 -0.13 -3.86
N LEU A 138 -11.64 -0.09 -4.72
CA LEU A 138 -12.64 0.99 -4.73
C LEU A 138 -13.47 1.02 -3.44
N ALA A 139 -13.92 -0.15 -2.94
CA ALA A 139 -14.65 -0.25 -1.69
C ALA A 139 -13.80 0.22 -0.49
N LEU A 140 -12.52 -0.16 -0.46
CA LEU A 140 -11.57 0.31 0.55
C LEU A 140 -11.31 1.82 0.45
N LEU A 141 -11.24 2.37 -0.76
CA LEU A 141 -11.10 3.81 -0.97
C LEU A 141 -12.32 4.58 -0.42
N VAL A 142 -13.53 4.14 -0.77
CA VAL A 142 -14.77 4.74 -0.24
C VAL A 142 -14.81 4.64 1.28
N LEU A 143 -14.44 3.49 1.84
CA LEU A 143 -14.38 3.31 3.28
C LEU A 143 -13.36 4.25 3.94
N ASN A 144 -12.14 4.38 3.39
CA ASN A 144 -11.13 5.32 3.86
C ASN A 144 -11.57 6.78 3.77
N LEU A 145 -12.30 7.16 2.72
CA LEU A 145 -12.82 8.52 2.58
C LEU A 145 -13.94 8.79 3.59
N ILE A 146 -14.85 7.84 3.81
CA ILE A 146 -15.91 7.97 4.82
C ILE A 146 -15.31 8.07 6.22
N THR A 147 -14.26 7.31 6.52
CA THR A 147 -13.59 7.38 7.83
C THR A 147 -12.79 8.66 7.99
N ALA A 148 -12.17 9.18 6.91
CA ALA A 148 -11.45 10.45 6.92
C ALA A 148 -12.38 11.68 7.06
N TYR A 149 -13.59 11.61 6.50
CA TYR A 149 -14.60 12.67 6.56
C TYR A 149 -15.76 12.23 7.45
N ARG A 150 -15.65 12.44 8.76
CA ARG A 150 -16.80 12.32 9.65
C ARG A 150 -17.75 13.48 9.40
N TRP A 151 -18.88 13.21 8.76
CA TRP A 151 -19.97 14.17 8.59
C TRP A 151 -20.70 14.33 9.94
N SER A 152 -20.24 15.26 10.78
CA SER A 152 -20.99 15.69 11.97
C SER A 152 -21.70 17.00 11.65
N ASP A 153 -22.96 17.12 12.05
CA ASP A 153 -23.95 18.08 11.52
C ASP A 153 -23.61 19.58 11.66
N GLU A 154 -22.54 19.95 12.37
CA GLU A 154 -22.16 21.37 12.52
C GLU A 154 -20.66 21.68 12.32
N ASP A 155 -19.77 20.68 12.23
CA ASP A 155 -18.36 20.91 11.91
C ASP A 155 -17.67 19.66 11.37
N VAL A 156 -16.82 19.83 10.34
CA VAL A 156 -16.01 18.76 9.74
C VAL A 156 -14.86 18.43 10.69
N GLU A 157 -15.11 17.62 11.71
CA GLU A 157 -14.08 17.06 12.57
C GLU A 157 -13.32 15.95 11.85
N ILE A 158 -12.08 16.25 11.49
CA ILE A 158 -11.21 15.33 10.80
C ILE A 158 -10.53 14.42 11.83
N GLN A 159 -11.12 13.26 12.08
CA GLN A 159 -10.51 12.18 12.86
C GLN A 159 -9.82 11.21 11.91
N SER A 160 -8.51 11.32 11.82
CA SER A 160 -7.66 10.31 11.18
C SER A 160 -7.46 9.13 12.14
N LEU A 161 -7.02 7.99 11.61
CA LEU A 161 -6.65 6.75 12.32
C LEU A 161 -5.75 6.97 13.56
N TYR A 162 -5.15 8.16 13.67
CA TYR A 162 -4.34 8.66 14.77
C TYR A 162 -5.09 9.02 16.07
N GLU A 163 -6.42 9.10 16.08
CA GLU A 163 -7.22 9.38 17.29
C GLU A 163 -8.23 8.27 17.59
N LEU A 164 -7.74 7.15 18.11
CA LEU A 164 -8.58 6.07 18.65
C LEU A 164 -9.11 6.35 20.08
N HIS A 165 -9.26 7.61 20.49
CA HIS A 165 -9.70 7.98 21.84
C HIS A 165 -11.00 8.78 21.80
N GLY A 166 -12.14 8.09 21.94
CA GLY A 166 -13.45 8.69 22.24
C GLY A 166 -14.59 8.44 21.25
N GLY A 167 -14.34 7.80 20.09
CA GLY A 167 -15.39 7.47 19.11
C GLY A 167 -16.16 6.19 19.44
N SER A 168 -17.39 6.05 18.93
CA SER A 168 -18.15 4.80 19.01
C SER A 168 -17.36 3.64 18.41
N THR A 169 -17.46 2.45 19.01
CA THR A 169 -16.70 1.24 18.64
C THR A 169 -16.75 0.93 17.13
N THR A 170 -17.87 1.24 16.48
CA THR A 170 -18.07 1.09 15.03
C THR A 170 -17.08 1.92 14.20
N HIS A 171 -16.82 3.18 14.56
CA HIS A 171 -15.89 4.03 13.80
C HIS A 171 -14.44 3.56 13.93
N ALA A 172 -14.04 3.12 15.13
CA ALA A 172 -12.72 2.55 15.35
C ALA A 172 -12.51 1.30 14.47
N VAL A 173 -13.49 0.39 14.43
CA VAL A 173 -13.43 -0.81 13.59
C VAL A 173 -13.36 -0.45 12.10
N LEU A 174 -14.20 0.48 11.63
CA LEU A 174 -14.21 0.89 10.22
C LEU A 174 -12.92 1.59 9.79
N SER A 175 -12.25 2.33 10.69
CA SER A 175 -10.98 3.00 10.39
C SER A 175 -9.80 2.03 10.25
N VAL A 176 -9.83 0.91 10.97
CA VAL A 176 -8.75 -0.10 10.97
C VAL A 176 -8.95 -1.14 9.86
N LEU A 177 -10.20 -1.34 9.41
CA LEU A 177 -10.56 -2.37 8.43
C LEU A 177 -9.77 -2.28 7.12
N PRO A 178 -9.56 -1.10 6.48
CA PRO A 178 -8.78 -1.00 5.25
C PRO A 178 -7.33 -1.44 5.40
N ALA A 179 -6.68 -1.07 6.51
CA ALA A 179 -5.31 -1.50 6.81
C ALA A 179 -5.24 -3.02 7.03
N LEU A 180 -6.20 -3.60 7.75
CA LEU A 180 -6.26 -5.05 7.97
C LEU A 180 -6.45 -5.82 6.66
N VAL A 181 -7.35 -5.37 5.79
CA VAL A 181 -7.59 -6.00 4.49
C VAL A 181 -6.33 -5.91 3.61
N LEU A 182 -5.67 -4.75 3.57
CA LEU A 182 -4.40 -4.60 2.86
C LEU A 182 -3.34 -5.57 3.39
N VAL A 183 -3.14 -5.65 4.70
CA VAL A 183 -2.12 -6.53 5.29
C VAL A 183 -2.44 -7.99 5.01
N ALA A 184 -3.67 -8.44 5.25
CA ALA A 184 -4.06 -9.83 5.05
C ALA A 184 -3.89 -10.27 3.58
N LEU A 185 -4.37 -9.46 2.64
CA LEU A 185 -4.28 -9.78 1.22
C LEU A 185 -2.84 -9.64 0.70
N SER A 186 -2.09 -8.62 1.12
CA SER A 186 -0.70 -8.46 0.69
C SER A 186 0.21 -9.57 1.24
N LEU A 187 0.01 -10.01 2.49
CA LEU A 187 0.70 -11.18 3.04
C LEU A 187 0.36 -12.45 2.27
N TYR A 188 -0.92 -12.68 1.97
CA TYR A 188 -1.34 -13.81 1.16
C TYR A 188 -0.66 -13.79 -0.22
N ILE A 189 -0.67 -12.65 -0.92
CA ILE A 189 -0.02 -12.47 -2.22
C ILE A 189 1.50 -12.70 -2.11
N GLY A 190 2.15 -12.14 -1.08
CA GLY A 190 3.58 -12.32 -0.82
C GLY A 190 3.95 -13.77 -0.54
N LEU A 191 3.14 -14.50 0.23
CA LEU A 191 3.32 -15.93 0.49
C LEU A 191 3.18 -16.76 -0.79
N GLN A 192 2.19 -16.47 -1.64
CA GLN A 192 2.04 -17.16 -2.93
C GLN A 192 3.26 -16.94 -3.84
N LEU A 193 3.76 -15.70 -3.91
CA LEU A 193 4.97 -15.36 -4.66
C LEU A 193 6.22 -16.07 -4.12
N TRP A 194 6.36 -16.15 -2.79
CA TRP A 194 7.49 -16.84 -2.19
C TRP A 194 7.42 -18.36 -2.37
N ASN A 195 6.22 -18.94 -2.24
CA ASN A 195 5.96 -20.36 -2.48
C ASN A 195 6.25 -20.73 -3.94
N TYR A 196 5.79 -19.90 -4.89
CA TYR A 196 6.16 -19.99 -6.30
C TYR A 196 7.68 -20.04 -6.47
N GLY A 197 8.38 -19.11 -5.82
CA GLY A 197 9.82 -19.01 -5.92
C GLY A 197 10.63 -20.16 -5.38
N THR A 198 10.12 -20.78 -4.33
CA THR A 198 10.86 -21.81 -3.60
C THR A 198 10.64 -23.19 -4.23
N PHE A 199 9.42 -23.47 -4.72
CA PHE A 199 9.04 -24.83 -5.14
C PHE A 199 8.80 -24.99 -6.64
N TYR A 200 8.48 -23.91 -7.37
CA TYR A 200 8.04 -23.99 -8.77
C TYR A 200 8.95 -23.25 -9.76
N SER A 201 9.80 -22.36 -9.28
CA SER A 201 10.76 -21.67 -10.12
C SER A 201 11.89 -22.61 -10.53
N TYR A 202 12.05 -22.79 -11.84
CA TYR A 202 13.23 -23.47 -12.42
C TYR A 202 14.49 -22.59 -12.40
N MET A 203 14.42 -21.36 -11.85
CA MET A 203 15.59 -20.50 -11.68
C MET A 203 16.30 -20.83 -10.37
N VAL A 204 17.53 -21.34 -10.51
CA VAL A 204 18.44 -21.56 -9.38
C VAL A 204 19.05 -20.22 -8.98
N HIS A 205 18.68 -19.73 -7.80
CA HIS A 205 19.32 -18.57 -7.21
C HIS A 205 20.48 -19.03 -6.32
N ALA A 206 21.61 -18.30 -6.38
CA ALA A 206 22.79 -18.59 -5.55
C ALA A 206 22.55 -18.35 -4.04
N THR A 207 21.45 -17.68 -3.69
CA THR A 207 21.05 -17.38 -2.32
C THR A 207 19.81 -18.17 -1.91
N CYS A 208 19.72 -18.51 -0.63
CA CYS A 208 18.52 -19.09 -0.01
C CYS A 208 17.29 -18.16 -0.08
N PHE A 209 17.51 -16.86 -0.33
CA PHE A 209 16.44 -15.91 -0.57
C PHE A 209 16.17 -15.74 -2.06
N ASN A 210 14.96 -16.08 -2.45
CA ASN A 210 14.43 -15.82 -3.76
C ASN A 210 14.06 -14.32 -3.91
N PRO A 211 14.30 -13.65 -5.05
CA PRO A 211 13.84 -12.28 -5.30
C PRO A 211 12.35 -12.03 -4.99
N TRP A 212 11.47 -13.01 -5.13
CA TRP A 212 10.04 -12.85 -4.85
C TRP A 212 9.70 -12.72 -3.35
N ILE A 213 10.66 -12.95 -2.44
CA ILE A 213 10.47 -12.73 -1.00
C ILE A 213 10.27 -11.25 -0.65
N TRP A 214 10.71 -10.32 -1.50
CA TRP A 214 10.63 -8.88 -1.19
C TRP A 214 9.18 -8.40 -1.00
N MET A 215 8.21 -8.99 -1.71
CA MET A 215 6.81 -8.69 -1.48
C MET A 215 6.36 -9.10 -0.07
N LEU A 216 6.79 -10.27 0.41
CA LEU A 216 6.51 -10.73 1.77
C LEU A 216 7.18 -9.85 2.83
N VAL A 217 8.42 -9.42 2.59
CA VAL A 217 9.13 -8.47 3.48
C VAL A 217 8.37 -7.15 3.59
N GLY A 218 7.86 -6.62 2.46
CA GLY A 218 7.03 -5.43 2.46
C GLY A 218 5.74 -5.61 3.26
N SER A 219 5.01 -6.70 3.04
CA SER A 219 3.77 -6.99 3.78
C SER A 219 4.00 -7.22 5.28
N ALA A 220 5.10 -7.86 5.66
CA ALA A 220 5.49 -8.01 7.06
C ALA A 220 5.84 -6.65 7.69
N SER A 221 6.47 -5.74 6.94
CA SER A 221 6.76 -4.38 7.41
C SER A 221 5.49 -3.54 7.60
N LEU A 222 4.47 -3.70 6.73
CA LEU A 222 3.15 -3.10 6.92
C LEU A 222 2.46 -3.61 8.17
N LEU A 223 2.47 -4.94 8.38
CA LEU A 223 1.92 -5.55 9.59
C LEU A 223 2.62 -4.99 10.85
N ALA A 224 3.95 -4.98 10.85
CA ALA A 224 4.73 -4.42 11.96
C ALA A 224 4.41 -2.93 12.17
N GLY A 225 4.27 -2.15 11.09
CA GLY A 225 3.92 -0.74 11.14
C GLY A 225 2.57 -0.47 11.77
N TYR A 226 1.56 -1.26 11.42
CA TYR A 226 0.18 -1.09 11.91
C TYR A 226 -0.10 -1.71 13.28
N LEU A 227 0.76 -2.60 13.79
CA LEU A 227 0.62 -3.18 15.14
C LEU A 227 1.22 -2.32 16.26
N MET A 228 1.89 -1.22 15.91
CA MET A 228 2.58 -0.37 16.87
C MET A 228 1.61 0.51 17.68
N PRO A 229 1.98 0.89 18.91
CA PRO A 229 1.12 1.69 19.77
C PRO A 229 0.90 3.10 19.20
N THR A 230 -0.22 3.72 19.59
CA THR A 230 -0.69 5.02 19.07
C THR A 230 0.34 6.16 19.12
N SER A 231 1.29 6.12 20.07
CA SER A 231 2.35 7.12 20.23
C SER A 231 3.37 7.13 19.09
N VAL A 232 3.60 5.99 18.44
CA VAL A 232 4.54 5.85 17.32
C VAL A 232 3.87 5.38 16.03
N TYR A 233 2.57 5.08 16.08
CA TYR A 233 1.79 4.52 14.98
C TYR A 233 1.95 5.33 13.68
N ALA A 234 1.87 6.66 13.72
CA ALA A 234 2.05 7.53 12.55
C ALA A 234 3.43 7.44 11.88
N LEU A 235 4.45 7.21 12.69
CA LEU A 235 5.80 7.05 12.19
C LEU A 235 5.96 5.66 11.58
N THR A 236 5.50 4.63 12.28
CA THR A 236 5.71 3.23 11.91
C THR A 236 4.82 2.77 10.76
N SER A 237 3.59 3.29 10.65
CA SER A 237 2.70 3.04 9.51
C SER A 237 3.30 3.61 8.21
N ASN A 238 3.72 4.88 8.24
CA ASN A 238 4.39 5.54 7.12
C ASN A 238 5.69 4.83 6.71
N ALA A 239 6.48 4.40 7.69
CA ALA A 239 7.68 3.60 7.43
C ALA A 239 7.33 2.28 6.73
N GLY A 240 6.31 1.55 7.21
CA GLY A 240 5.84 0.30 6.60
C GLY A 240 5.33 0.50 5.16
N GLU A 241 4.59 1.57 4.91
CA GLU A 241 4.09 1.93 3.57
C GLU A 241 5.24 2.25 2.60
N LEU A 242 6.26 2.99 3.06
CA LEU A 242 7.45 3.26 2.27
C LEU A 242 8.29 2.02 2.00
N VAL A 243 8.46 1.14 2.99
CA VAL A 243 9.16 -0.14 2.79
C VAL A 243 8.39 -1.00 1.80
N MET A 244 7.07 -1.07 1.89
CA MET A 244 6.23 -1.75 0.90
C MET A 244 6.38 -1.17 -0.50
N LEU A 245 6.38 0.16 -0.62
CA LEU A 245 6.57 0.81 -1.92
C LEU A 245 7.97 0.52 -2.49
N ALA A 246 9.00 0.50 -1.64
CA ALA A 246 10.35 0.14 -2.04
C ALA A 246 10.46 -1.31 -2.51
N THR A 247 9.79 -2.25 -1.84
CA THR A 247 9.77 -3.66 -2.28
C THR A 247 9.00 -3.85 -3.58
N ILE A 248 7.88 -3.13 -3.77
CA ILE A 248 7.15 -3.06 -5.05
C ILE A 248 8.06 -2.57 -6.17
N VAL A 249 8.76 -1.44 -5.98
CA VAL A 249 9.65 -0.88 -7.02
C VAL A 249 10.80 -1.84 -7.34
N ARG A 250 11.35 -2.52 -6.33
CA ARG A 250 12.37 -3.55 -6.55
C ARG A 250 11.84 -4.71 -7.38
N MET A 251 10.62 -5.14 -7.11
CA MET A 251 9.94 -6.24 -7.82
C MET A 251 9.65 -5.92 -9.29
N PHE A 252 9.75 -4.67 -9.75
CA PHE A 252 9.63 -4.33 -11.18
C PHE A 252 10.72 -4.96 -12.06
N ARG A 253 11.82 -5.43 -11.47
CA ARG A 253 12.87 -6.17 -12.21
C ARG A 253 12.46 -7.59 -12.59
N GLU A 254 11.56 -8.20 -11.82
CA GLU A 254 11.22 -9.62 -12.00
C GLU A 254 10.39 -9.91 -13.26
N PRO A 255 9.40 -9.07 -13.65
CA PRO A 255 8.72 -9.24 -14.94
C PRO A 255 9.64 -9.01 -16.16
N GLU A 256 10.82 -8.41 -15.99
CA GLU A 256 11.74 -8.16 -17.11
C GLU A 256 12.68 -9.34 -17.40
N SER A 257 12.86 -10.25 -16.44
CA SER A 257 13.76 -11.42 -16.54
C SER A 257 13.09 -12.71 -17.00
#